data_AF-A0A1F6TU96-F1
#
_entry.id   AF-A0A1F6TU96-F1
#
_cell.length_a   1.000
_cell.length_b   1.000
_cell.length_c   1.000
_cell.angle_alpha   90.00
_cell.angle_beta   90.00
_cell.angle_gamma   90.00
#
_symmetry.space_group_name_H-M   'P 1'
#
loop_
_entity.id
_entity.type
_entity.pdbx_description
1 polymer ?
#
loop_
_entity_poly.entity_id
_entity_poly.type
_entity_poly.pdbx_seq_one_letter_code
_entity_poly.pdbx_strand_id
1 'polypeptide(L)'
;MRTNTAIAARAPKNLSGPGLRTFFGIMEAWGIDEPLRLRLLGVPRATYYRWKRAPEQARLSHDTMERLSYLFGIYKALQILLPDPKAADGWVKRPNRNPVFGGRAPIERMGAGQVADLYVVRQHLDAERGWS
;
A
#
# COMPACT_ATOMS: atom_id res chain seq x y z
N MET A 1 7.82 -38.66 -34.23
CA MET A 1 7.34 -38.42 -32.84
C MET A 1 8.00 -37.11 -32.38
N ARG A 2 7.26 -35.98 -32.39
CA ARG A 2 7.81 -34.67 -32.00
C ARG A 2 7.52 -34.44 -30.53
N THR A 3 8.55 -34.43 -29.68
CA THR A 3 8.43 -34.08 -28.27
C THR A 3 8.22 -32.57 -28.13
N ASN A 4 7.03 -32.20 -27.66
CA ASN A 4 6.64 -30.84 -27.32
C ASN A 4 7.23 -30.50 -25.94
N THR A 5 8.29 -29.69 -25.91
CA THR A 5 8.84 -29.13 -24.67
C THR A 5 7.88 -28.06 -24.17
N ALA A 6 7.03 -28.42 -23.22
CA ALA A 6 6.25 -27.45 -22.46
C ALA A 6 7.23 -26.55 -21.68
N ILE A 7 7.28 -25.27 -22.05
CA ILE A 7 7.89 -24.23 -21.21
C ILE A 7 7.02 -24.16 -19.96
N ALA A 8 7.47 -24.77 -18.87
CA ALA A 8 6.85 -24.59 -17.57
C ALA A 8 6.91 -23.09 -17.25
N ALA A 9 5.75 -22.42 -17.28
CA ALA A 9 5.62 -21.05 -16.82
C ALA A 9 6.20 -20.98 -15.42
N ARG A 10 7.28 -20.21 -15.25
CA ARG A 10 7.96 -20.03 -13.96
C ARG A 10 6.91 -19.64 -12.93
N ALA A 11 6.71 -20.49 -11.91
CA ALA A 11 5.78 -20.19 -10.83
C ALA A 11 6.06 -18.76 -10.33
N PRO A 12 5.04 -17.92 -10.15
CA PRO A 12 5.25 -16.53 -9.74
C PRO A 12 6.11 -16.54 -8.47
N LYS A 13 7.20 -15.76 -8.49
CA LYS A 13 8.03 -15.58 -7.29
C LYS A 13 7.10 -15.18 -6.15
N ASN A 14 7.23 -15.81 -4.98
CA ASN A 14 6.47 -15.41 -3.81
C ASN A 14 6.84 -13.95 -3.45
N LEU A 15 5.97 -13.00 -3.79
CA LEU A 15 6.19 -11.57 -3.54
C LEU A 15 5.71 -11.13 -2.15
N SER A 16 5.17 -12.05 -1.35
CA SER A 16 4.57 -11.73 -0.05
C SER A 16 5.60 -11.16 0.93
N GLY A 17 6.78 -11.78 1.02
CA GLY A 17 7.86 -11.32 1.90
C GLY A 17 8.37 -9.93 1.55
N PRO A 18 8.84 -9.69 0.31
CA PRO A 18 9.23 -8.37 -0.15
C PRO A 18 8.11 -7.32 0.00
N GLY A 19 6.88 -7.65 -0.39
CA GLY A 19 5.74 -6.74 -0.27
C GLY A 19 5.49 -6.31 1.18
N LEU A 20 5.45 -7.25 2.12
CA LEU A 20 5.25 -6.91 3.53
C LEU A 20 6.40 -6.08 4.12
N ARG A 21 7.66 -6.35 3.73
CA ARG A 21 8.80 -5.50 4.14
C ARG A 21 8.64 -4.08 3.63
N THR A 22 8.29 -3.91 2.36
CA THR A 22 8.02 -2.58 1.78
C THR A 22 6.90 -1.87 2.52
N PHE A 23 5.80 -2.58 2.82
CA PHE A 23 4.71 -2.03 3.63
C PHE A 23 5.19 -1.53 4.99
N PHE A 24 5.94 -2.35 5.75
CA PHE A 24 6.41 -1.94 7.07
C PHE A 24 7.35 -0.73 7.00
N GLY A 25 8.22 -0.66 5.99
CA GLY A 25 9.08 0.51 5.76
C GLY A 25 8.30 1.78 5.45
N ILE A 26 7.26 1.71 4.61
CA ILE A 26 6.38 2.86 4.32
C ILE A 26 5.65 3.32 5.59
N MET A 27 5.10 2.38 6.37
CA MET A 27 4.40 2.71 7.62
C MET A 27 5.32 3.36 8.66
N GLU A 28 6.60 2.98 8.67
CA GLU A 28 7.63 3.60 9.49
C GLU A 28 7.98 5.00 9.01
N ALA A 29 8.23 5.19 7.70
CA ALA A 29 8.50 6.50 7.10
C ALA A 29 7.36 7.50 7.36
N TRP A 30 6.12 7.05 7.21
CA TRP A 30 4.94 7.86 7.51
C TRP A 30 4.68 8.02 9.02
N GLY A 31 5.36 7.27 9.89
CA GLY A 31 5.14 7.30 11.34
C GLY A 31 3.72 6.91 11.74
N ILE A 32 3.15 5.90 11.08
CA ILE A 32 1.80 5.41 11.34
C ILE A 32 1.82 4.45 12.54
N ASP A 33 0.84 4.59 13.43
CA ASP A 33 0.70 3.72 14.60
C ASP A 33 0.14 2.35 14.24
N GLU A 34 0.38 1.36 15.10
CA GLU A 34 0.05 -0.02 14.78
C GLU A 34 -1.45 -0.26 14.51
N PRO A 35 -2.41 0.27 15.32
CA PRO A 35 -3.83 0.08 15.05
C PRO A 35 -4.25 0.50 13.63
N LEU A 36 -3.70 1.61 13.13
CA LEU A 36 -3.95 2.06 11.77
C LEU A 36 -3.26 1.16 10.74
N ARG A 37 -2.03 0.67 10.99
CA ARG A 37 -1.37 -0.31 10.10
C ARG A 37 -2.23 -1.56 9.89
N LEU A 38 -2.88 -2.07 10.94
CA LEU A 38 -3.79 -3.22 10.83
C LEU A 38 -4.98 -2.92 9.93
N ARG A 39 -5.59 -1.73 10.07
CA ARG A 39 -6.73 -1.29 9.25
C ARG A 39 -6.34 -1.11 7.79
N LEU A 40 -5.19 -0.48 7.53
CA LEU A 40 -4.68 -0.27 6.17
C LEU A 40 -4.42 -1.60 5.46
N LEU A 41 -3.88 -2.59 6.19
CA LEU A 41 -3.61 -3.92 5.64
C LEU A 41 -4.87 -4.79 5.54
N GLY A 42 -5.95 -4.45 6.26
CA GLY A 42 -7.22 -5.17 6.24
C GLY A 42 -7.18 -6.53 6.94
N VAL A 43 -6.30 -6.73 7.93
CA VAL A 43 -6.09 -8.04 8.55
C VAL A 43 -6.28 -8.06 10.07
N PRO A 44 -6.67 -9.21 10.65
CA PRO A 44 -6.72 -9.37 12.10
C PRO A 44 -5.35 -9.18 12.76
N ARG A 45 -5.35 -8.73 14.02
CA ARG A 45 -4.14 -8.50 14.83
C ARG A 45 -3.19 -9.71 14.89
N ALA A 46 -3.74 -10.92 15.06
CA ALA A 46 -2.93 -12.14 15.08
C ALA A 46 -2.21 -12.39 13.75
N THR A 47 -2.88 -12.16 12.61
CA THR A 47 -2.28 -12.27 11.27
C THR A 47 -1.19 -11.23 11.08
N TYR A 48 -1.44 -9.98 11.47
CA TYR A 48 -0.46 -8.89 11.38
C TYR A 48 0.85 -9.24 12.09
N TYR A 49 0.80 -9.71 13.35
CA TYR A 49 2.02 -10.04 14.09
C TYR A 49 2.75 -11.26 13.55
N ARG A 50 2.03 -12.29 13.09
CA ARG A 50 2.63 -13.44 12.44
C ARG A 50 3.43 -13.01 11.21
N TRP A 51 2.85 -12.15 10.38
CA TRP A 51 3.49 -11.60 9.19
C TRP A 51 4.64 -10.64 9.50
N LYS A 52 4.53 -9.84 10.57
CA LYS A 52 5.62 -8.98 11.05
C LYS A 52 6.85 -9.80 11.47
N ARG A 53 6.65 -10.97 12.08
CA ARG A 53 7.73 -11.88 12.51
C ARG A 53 8.31 -12.70 11.34
N ALA A 54 7.46 -13.19 10.44
CA ALA A 54 7.86 -14.07 9.36
C ALA A 54 7.16 -13.67 8.03
N PRO A 55 7.58 -12.55 7.41
CA PRO A 55 6.91 -12.04 6.22
C PRO A 55 6.99 -13.00 5.02
N GLU A 56 8.06 -13.79 4.92
CA GLU A 56 8.24 -14.78 3.84
C GLU A 56 7.21 -15.92 3.88
N GLN A 57 6.62 -16.19 5.04
CA GLN A 57 5.62 -17.24 5.23
C GLN A 57 4.20 -16.72 4.99
N ALA A 58 4.04 -15.43 4.71
CA ALA A 58 2.73 -14.84 4.49
C ALA A 58 2.08 -15.41 3.21
N ARG A 59 0.79 -15.73 3.32
CA ARG A 59 -0.10 -16.01 2.20
C ARG A 59 -1.09 -14.87 2.13
N LEU A 60 -0.90 -13.98 1.17
CA LEU A 60 -1.72 -12.79 1.01
C LEU A 60 -3.03 -13.15 0.29
N SER A 61 -4.16 -12.64 0.78
CA SER A 61 -5.42 -12.68 0.04
C SER A 61 -5.38 -11.68 -1.12
N HIS A 62 -6.32 -11.80 -2.06
CA HIS A 62 -6.48 -10.80 -3.13
C HIS A 62 -6.70 -9.39 -2.57
N ASP A 63 -7.59 -9.24 -1.58
CA ASP A 63 -7.85 -7.96 -0.90
C ASP A 63 -6.57 -7.37 -0.28
N THR A 64 -5.75 -8.17 0.41
CA THR A 64 -4.49 -7.68 0.96
C THR A 64 -3.52 -7.26 -0.14
N MET A 65 -3.40 -8.03 -1.23
CA MET A 65 -2.54 -7.66 -2.35
C MET A 65 -3.00 -6.35 -3.01
N GLU A 66 -4.31 -6.15 -3.15
CA GLU A 66 -4.89 -4.93 -3.69
C GLU A 66 -4.60 -3.72 -2.79
N ARG A 67 -4.80 -3.85 -1.46
CA ARG A 67 -4.45 -2.81 -0.49
C ARG A 67 -2.98 -2.44 -0.56
N LEU A 68 -2.09 -3.43 -0.62
CA LEU A 68 -0.65 -3.21 -0.78
C LEU A 68 -0.33 -2.47 -2.08
N SER A 69 -0.97 -2.85 -3.19
CA SER A 69 -0.82 -2.18 -4.48
C SER A 69 -1.15 -0.69 -4.39
N TYR A 70 -2.31 -0.34 -3.79
CA TYR A 70 -2.68 1.07 -3.61
C TYR A 70 -1.72 1.81 -2.68
N LEU A 71 -1.33 1.22 -1.56
CA LEU A 71 -0.39 1.84 -0.61
C LEU A 71 0.97 2.14 -1.26
N PHE A 72 1.49 1.19 -2.05
CA PHE A 72 2.76 1.38 -2.76
C PHE A 72 2.63 2.41 -3.87
N GLY A 73 1.50 2.41 -4.57
CA GLY A 73 1.16 3.45 -5.53
C GLY A 73 1.15 4.83 -4.87
N ILE A 74 0.40 5.01 -3.79
CA ILE A 74 0.32 6.28 -3.06
C ILE A 74 1.71 6.76 -2.66
N TYR A 75 2.51 5.89 -2.03
CA TYR A 75 3.89 6.22 -1.65
C TYR A 75 4.72 6.66 -2.86
N LYS A 76 4.74 5.87 -3.93
CA LYS A 76 5.49 6.18 -5.15
C LYS A 76 5.04 7.50 -5.79
N ALA A 77 3.74 7.77 -5.83
CA ALA A 77 3.21 9.01 -6.40
C ALA A 77 3.69 10.23 -5.59
N LEU A 78 3.65 10.16 -4.27
CA LEU A 78 4.14 11.22 -3.40
C LEU A 78 5.64 11.48 -3.59
N GLN A 79 6.45 10.43 -3.68
CA GLN A 79 7.90 10.56 -3.93
C GLN A 79 8.23 11.17 -5.31
N ILE A 80 7.29 11.17 -6.25
CA ILE A 80 7.46 11.77 -7.58
C ILE A 80 6.93 13.20 -7.61
N LEU A 81 5.77 13.44 -6.98
CA LEU A 81 5.12 14.75 -6.95
C LEU A 81 5.82 15.75 -6.04
N LEU A 82 6.49 15.26 -4.99
CA LEU A 82 7.07 16.09 -3.93
C LEU A 82 8.59 15.91 -3.91
N PRO A 83 9.37 16.92 -4.35
CA PRO A 83 10.83 16.82 -4.40
C PRO A 83 11.52 16.65 -3.04
N ASP A 84 10.89 17.11 -1.95
CA ASP A 84 11.39 16.90 -0.59
C ASP A 84 10.82 15.60 -0.01
N PRO A 85 11.67 14.58 0.29
CA PRO A 85 11.23 13.32 0.87
C PRO A 85 10.48 13.49 2.20
N LYS A 86 10.86 14.47 3.03
CA LYS A 86 10.16 14.72 4.30
C LYS A 86 8.76 15.28 4.06
N ALA A 87 8.59 16.11 3.03
CA ALA A 87 7.28 16.56 2.60
C ALA A 87 6.44 15.41 2.04
N ALA A 88 7.03 14.52 1.25
CA ALA A 88 6.37 13.33 0.71
C ALA A 88 5.87 12.39 1.83
N ASP A 89 6.74 12.04 2.77
CA ASP A 89 6.42 11.13 3.87
C ASP A 89 5.43 11.75 4.87
N GLY A 90 5.48 13.07 5.02
CA GLY A 90 4.55 13.81 5.89
C GLY A 90 3.18 14.04 5.28
N TRP A 91 3.03 13.97 3.94
CA TRP A 91 1.83 14.44 3.24
C TRP A 91 0.55 13.75 3.71
N VAL A 92 0.59 12.42 3.90
CA VAL A 92 -0.60 11.64 4.28
C VAL A 92 -1.20 12.05 5.63
N LYS A 93 -0.40 12.68 6.50
CA LYS A 93 -0.83 13.14 7.84
C LYS A 93 -1.20 14.63 7.88
N ARG A 94 -0.97 15.38 6.81
CA ARG A 94 -1.28 16.82 6.76
C ARG A 94 -2.75 17.01 6.36
N PRO A 95 -3.49 17.90 7.04
CA PRO A 95 -4.82 18.29 6.59
C PRO A 95 -4.81 18.71 5.12
N ASN A 96 -5.75 18.19 4.33
CA ASN A 96 -5.84 18.48 2.91
C ASN A 96 -7.22 19.07 2.57
N ARG A 97 -7.23 20.26 1.96
CA ARG A 97 -8.44 21.01 1.62
C ARG A 97 -9.14 20.52 0.34
N ASN A 98 -8.55 19.60 -0.40
CA ASN A 98 -9.21 19.01 -1.56
C ASN A 98 -10.55 18.37 -1.11
N PRO A 99 -11.66 18.55 -1.86
CA PRO A 99 -12.97 18.00 -1.50
C PRO A 99 -12.98 16.50 -1.19
N VAL A 100 -12.08 15.73 -1.82
CA VAL A 100 -11.90 14.30 -1.55
C VAL A 100 -11.57 14.01 -0.07
N PHE A 101 -10.91 14.92 0.64
CA PHE A 101 -10.52 14.73 2.04
C PHE A 101 -11.37 15.54 3.02
N GLY A 102 -12.15 16.51 2.53
CA GLY A 102 -13.04 17.32 3.38
C GLY A 102 -12.29 18.09 4.47
N GLY A 103 -11.07 18.56 4.19
CA GLY A 103 -10.23 19.27 5.15
C GLY A 103 -9.46 18.36 6.13
N ARG A 104 -9.70 17.05 6.12
CA ARG A 104 -9.00 16.08 6.98
C ARG A 104 -7.70 15.59 6.36
N ALA A 105 -6.91 14.86 7.14
CA ALA A 105 -5.70 14.25 6.61
C ALA A 105 -6.05 13.04 5.71
N PRO A 106 -5.36 12.84 4.56
CA PRO A 106 -5.60 11.70 3.67
C PRO A 106 -5.57 10.34 4.38
N ILE A 107 -4.71 10.19 5.39
CA ILE A 107 -4.58 8.96 6.19
C ILE A 107 -5.88 8.59 6.93
N GLU A 108 -6.70 9.57 7.31
CA GLU A 108 -7.98 9.32 7.97
C GLU A 108 -8.96 8.64 7.02
N ARG A 109 -8.97 9.05 5.75
CA ARG A 109 -9.76 8.38 4.72
C ARG A 109 -9.24 6.97 4.46
N MET A 110 -7.93 6.83 4.26
CA MET A 110 -7.29 5.52 4.06
C MET A 110 -7.57 4.55 5.23
N GLY A 111 -7.66 5.08 6.44
CA GLY A 111 -7.93 4.35 7.68
C GLY A 111 -9.39 4.00 7.95
N ALA A 112 -10.33 4.40 7.09
CA ALA A 112 -11.76 4.09 7.24
C ALA A 112 -12.08 2.59 7.08
N GLY A 113 -11.12 1.81 6.54
CA GLY A 113 -11.14 0.35 6.52
C GLY A 113 -11.55 -0.26 5.18
N GLN A 114 -12.20 0.49 4.29
CA GLN A 114 -12.55 0.00 2.96
C GLN A 114 -11.37 0.12 1.99
N VAL A 115 -11.17 -0.88 1.12
CA VAL A 115 -10.13 -0.82 0.07
C VAL A 115 -10.38 0.33 -0.91
N ALA A 116 -11.65 0.64 -1.18
CA ALA A 116 -12.06 1.74 -2.04
C ALA A 116 -11.55 3.11 -1.55
N ASP A 117 -11.35 3.29 -0.25
CA ASP A 117 -10.78 4.55 0.27
C ASP A 117 -9.31 4.72 -0.10
N LEU A 118 -8.54 3.62 -0.17
CA LEU A 118 -7.17 3.65 -0.70
C LEU A 118 -7.16 3.97 -2.20
N TYR A 119 -8.08 3.36 -2.94
CA TYR A 119 -8.25 3.63 -4.37
C TYR A 119 -8.52 5.12 -4.64
N VAL A 120 -9.42 5.75 -3.87
CA VAL A 120 -9.73 7.17 -4.05
C VAL A 120 -8.52 8.07 -3.81
N VAL A 121 -7.71 7.80 -2.77
CA VAL A 121 -6.47 8.57 -2.55
C VAL A 121 -5.48 8.35 -3.67
N ARG A 122 -5.35 7.11 -4.16
CA ARG A 122 -4.49 6.78 -5.30
C ARG A 122 -4.91 7.52 -6.57
N GLN A 123 -6.20 7.49 -6.90
CA GLN A 123 -6.76 8.17 -8.07
C GLN A 123 -6.54 9.68 -8.01
N HIS A 124 -6.72 10.30 -6.83
CA HIS A 124 -6.40 11.71 -6.65
C HIS A 124 -4.94 12.01 -7.00
N LEU A 125 -3.99 11.23 -6.47
CA LEU A 125 -2.56 11.43 -6.75
C LEU A 125 -2.17 11.14 -8.20
N ASP A 126 -2.85 10.19 -8.85
CA ASP A 126 -2.63 9.91 -10.28
C ASP A 126 -3.08 11.08 -11.16
N ALA A 127 -4.21 11.72 -10.84
CA ALA A 127 -4.68 12.91 -11.51
C ALA A 127 -3.71 14.09 -11.37
N GLU A 128 -3.19 14.35 -10.16
CA GLU A 128 -2.17 15.39 -9.91
C GLU A 128 -0.88 15.16 -10.71
N ARG A 129 -0.57 13.90 -11.04
CA ARG A 129 0.62 13.52 -11.81
C ARG A 129 0.41 13.59 -13.33
N GLY A 130 -0.77 13.98 -13.79
CA GLY A 130 -1.16 13.97 -15.21
C GLY A 130 -1.43 12.58 -15.77
N TRP A 131 -1.68 11.58 -14.92
CA TRP A 131 -2.12 10.24 -15.33
C TRP A 131 -3.66 10.21 -15.28
N SER A 132 -4.29 10.95 -16.20
CA SER A 132 -5.76 10.94 -16.41
C SER A 132 -6.08 10.37 -17.78
#